data_AF-A0A838W4W4-F1
#
_entry.id   AF-A0A838W4W4-F1
#
_cell.length_a   1.000
_cell.length_b   1.000
_cell.length_c   1.000
_cell.angle_alpha   90.00
_cell.angle_beta   90.00
_cell.angle_gamma   90.00
#
_symmetry.space_group_name_H-M   'P 1'
#
loop_
_entity.id
_entity.type
_entity.pdbx_description
1 polymer ?
#
loop_
_entity_poly.entity_id
_entity_poly.type
_entity_poly.pdbx_seq_one_letter_code
_entity_poly.pdbx_strand_id
1 'polypeptide(L)'
;MMKTLPIYRIAASTNTRFNNHELNDLSKRLFEIGNYSLQEINGRRLLKSSNHIIDVDNKNGAIWAADQTDLWNPKLYPHLPNKQNTSKIADEFIIKNNLLPHVEEDDDNNLFAIEMLEPAPSYISTMSRINGEREDRHLDYRVQYSFQIILDNDPESENGTVTDIAVPIIGEGAKLGVTIGDGGKIIAFNRSWQPLESLETNAGYVPRKIADSYFRKLTEKLNIETFDATLAYTFTQSPPNKQQQQYLYPVWTYRSICNTENHKFPLRIITIPATGFGPTPRNYEPQFTRSKQHTQPNWNWKTGKRRGLISINPYEASTSWIGQIGGLDGSRNNAQGFIDGLKNAGWNINFNWGDCNAWETDWAGIDDNYIDASDFVFYTGHGGVDGWQLFNANDCSPRYLTPGTTGNSPGMRNDRWGQQDLEWIVIAASGPLEDDILSNNGGNALNRWDGIFDGLHTLMGYGAATFDTEYEGQRIVQYAREGQTLINAWFRAAQEIQPSNNGCEAPYGPTVYAGALWVGNEGQPDPFNDHLWGYGSVAADPIDPNYISCMWVPC
;
A
#
# COMPACT_ATOMS: atom_id res chain seq x y z
N MET A 1 -3.90 -35.79 -20.58
CA MET A 1 -2.59 -35.20 -20.24
C MET A 1 -2.77 -34.37 -18.98
N MET A 2 -1.81 -34.34 -18.06
CA MET A 2 -1.87 -33.40 -16.93
C MET A 2 -1.71 -31.97 -17.50
N LYS A 3 -2.62 -31.07 -17.13
CA LYS A 3 -2.51 -29.65 -17.49
C LYS A 3 -1.27 -29.07 -16.77
N THR A 4 -0.56 -28.17 -17.42
CA THR A 4 0.66 -27.53 -16.87
C THR A 4 0.62 -26.04 -17.12
N LEU A 5 1.31 -25.28 -16.28
CA LEU A 5 1.54 -23.84 -16.48
C LEU A 5 3.03 -23.52 -16.47
N PRO A 6 3.49 -22.58 -17.30
CA PRO A 6 4.89 -22.22 -17.39
C PRO A 6 5.34 -21.43 -16.15
N ILE A 7 6.59 -21.68 -15.74
CA ILE A 7 7.31 -20.97 -14.68
C ILE A 7 8.54 -20.34 -15.32
N TYR A 8 8.77 -19.05 -15.08
CA TYR A 8 9.90 -18.33 -15.68
C TYR A 8 10.92 -17.96 -14.62
N ARG A 9 12.19 -18.15 -14.98
CA ARG A 9 13.31 -17.66 -14.20
C ARG A 9 13.46 -16.15 -14.45
N ILE A 10 13.64 -15.39 -13.38
CA ILE A 10 13.96 -13.96 -13.47
C ILE A 10 15.48 -13.80 -13.62
N ALA A 11 15.92 -12.93 -14.52
CA ALA A 11 17.33 -12.65 -14.70
C ALA A 11 17.95 -12.07 -13.43
N ALA A 12 19.14 -12.55 -13.08
CA ALA A 12 19.85 -12.07 -11.92
C ALA A 12 20.18 -10.56 -12.06
N SER A 13 20.02 -9.83 -10.95
CA SER A 13 20.27 -8.38 -10.81
C SER A 13 21.63 -7.85 -11.30
N THR A 14 22.61 -8.72 -11.58
CA THR A 14 23.98 -8.30 -11.90
C THR A 14 24.09 -7.53 -13.22
N ASN A 15 23.09 -7.64 -14.11
CA ASN A 15 23.10 -6.99 -15.42
C ASN A 15 22.32 -5.66 -15.48
N THR A 16 21.65 -5.23 -14.40
CA THR A 16 20.74 -4.06 -14.41
C THR A 16 21.30 -2.81 -13.71
N ARG A 17 22.59 -2.80 -13.37
CA ARG A 17 23.20 -1.61 -12.76
C ARG A 17 23.31 -0.49 -13.79
N PHE A 18 22.39 0.46 -13.70
CA PHE A 18 22.49 1.73 -14.42
C PHE A 18 23.84 2.36 -14.11
N ASN A 19 24.66 2.56 -15.13
CA ASN A 19 25.88 3.34 -15.02
C ASN A 19 25.54 4.85 -15.01
N ASN A 20 26.53 5.70 -14.73
CA ASN A 20 26.30 7.15 -14.62
C ASN A 20 25.78 7.77 -15.93
N HIS A 21 26.20 7.23 -17.08
CA HIS A 21 25.78 7.71 -18.39
C HIS A 21 24.32 7.35 -18.66
N GLU A 22 23.91 6.11 -18.39
CA GLU A 22 22.52 5.66 -18.53
C GLU A 22 21.57 6.44 -17.63
N LEU A 23 21.97 6.71 -16.39
CA LEU A 23 21.16 7.51 -15.46
C LEU A 23 21.05 8.98 -15.91
N ASN A 24 22.13 9.55 -16.44
CA ASN A 24 22.11 10.89 -17.03
C ASN A 24 21.18 10.96 -18.24
N ASP A 25 21.24 9.98 -19.14
CA ASP A 25 20.37 9.89 -20.31
C ASP A 25 18.91 9.69 -19.92
N LEU A 26 18.65 8.84 -18.92
CA LEU A 26 17.32 8.70 -18.33
C LEU A 26 16.82 10.04 -17.78
N SER A 27 17.66 10.80 -17.06
CA SER A 27 17.27 12.08 -16.50
C SER A 27 16.90 13.14 -17.54
N LYS A 28 17.60 13.14 -18.67
CA LYS A 28 17.30 14.03 -19.81
C LYS A 28 16.01 13.61 -20.51
N ARG A 29 15.79 12.31 -20.69
CA ARG A 29 14.57 11.76 -21.31
C ARG A 29 13.31 12.02 -20.48
N LEU A 30 13.39 11.83 -19.16
CA LEU A 30 12.22 11.96 -18.29
C LEU A 30 11.85 13.43 -18.02
N PHE A 31 12.82 14.27 -17.68
CA PHE A 31 12.55 15.63 -17.15
C PHE A 31 13.53 16.70 -17.65
N GLU A 32 14.35 16.42 -18.67
CA GLU A 32 15.35 17.36 -19.21
C GLU A 32 16.32 17.92 -18.14
N ILE A 33 16.64 17.13 -17.11
CA ILE A 33 17.46 17.59 -15.97
C ILE A 33 18.90 17.84 -16.42
N GLY A 34 19.35 19.09 -16.33
CA GLY A 34 20.73 19.48 -16.64
C GLY A 34 21.70 19.45 -15.46
N ASN A 35 21.22 19.74 -14.23
CA ASN A 35 22.03 19.81 -13.03
C ASN A 35 21.41 18.95 -11.91
N TYR A 36 22.19 18.03 -11.35
CA TYR A 36 21.73 17.16 -10.28
C TYR A 36 22.87 16.72 -9.36
N SER A 37 22.50 16.29 -8.16
CA SER A 37 23.34 15.50 -7.27
C SER A 37 23.01 14.02 -7.42
N LEU A 38 24.02 13.16 -7.27
CA LEU A 38 23.87 11.71 -7.32
C LEU A 38 24.30 11.14 -5.97
N GLN A 39 23.44 10.29 -5.39
CA GLN A 39 23.67 9.62 -4.12
C GLN A 39 23.35 8.14 -4.26
N GLU A 40 24.01 7.29 -3.48
CA GLU A 40 23.67 5.87 -3.35
C GLU A 40 23.14 5.63 -1.93
N ILE A 41 21.88 5.19 -1.83
CA ILE A 41 21.17 5.05 -0.56
C ILE A 41 20.40 3.73 -0.58
N ASN A 42 20.70 2.85 0.37
CA ASN A 42 20.01 1.57 0.55
C ASN A 42 19.97 0.71 -0.72
N GLY A 43 21.07 0.67 -1.48
CA GLY A 43 21.15 -0.10 -2.73
C GLY A 43 20.36 0.52 -3.89
N ARG A 44 20.00 1.80 -3.81
CA ARG A 44 19.41 2.55 -4.92
C ARG A 44 20.27 3.76 -5.28
N ARG A 45 20.18 4.20 -6.53
CA ARG A 45 20.84 5.39 -7.05
C ARG A 45 19.83 6.52 -7.16
N LEU A 46 19.98 7.50 -6.29
CA LEU A 46 19.13 8.67 -6.23
C LEU A 46 19.80 9.85 -6.93
N LEU A 47 19.21 10.26 -8.04
CA LEU A 47 19.48 11.54 -8.70
C LEU A 47 18.49 12.56 -8.18
N LYS A 48 18.99 13.67 -7.62
CA LYS A 48 18.16 14.75 -7.06
C LYS A 48 18.58 16.10 -7.63
N SER A 49 17.63 16.81 -8.21
CA SER A 49 17.72 18.22 -8.60
C SER A 49 16.94 19.09 -7.62
N SER A 50 16.70 20.37 -7.94
CA SER A 50 15.94 21.28 -7.07
C SER A 50 14.49 20.85 -6.86
N ASN A 51 13.85 20.32 -7.91
CA ASN A 51 12.44 19.97 -7.92
C ASN A 51 12.16 18.54 -8.43
N HIS A 52 13.15 17.85 -9.01
CA HIS A 52 12.95 16.49 -9.50
C HIS A 52 13.80 15.47 -8.76
N ILE A 53 13.25 14.27 -8.61
CA ILE A 53 13.97 13.07 -8.19
C ILE A 53 13.87 12.00 -9.25
N ILE A 54 14.94 11.22 -9.41
CA ILE A 54 14.96 9.95 -10.12
C ILE A 54 15.70 8.96 -9.25
N ASP A 55 15.01 7.93 -8.82
CA ASP A 55 15.49 6.88 -7.93
C ASP A 55 15.44 5.55 -8.68
N VAL A 56 16.58 4.87 -8.74
CA VAL A 56 16.72 3.61 -9.47
C VAL A 56 17.26 2.53 -8.55
N ASP A 57 16.51 1.46 -8.40
CA ASP A 57 16.88 0.32 -7.56
C ASP A 57 17.94 -0.55 -8.25
N ASN A 58 19.10 -0.74 -7.60
CA ASN A 58 20.22 -1.49 -8.19
C ASN A 58 19.96 -2.99 -8.26
N LYS A 59 18.97 -3.52 -7.52
CA LYS A 59 18.64 -4.95 -7.48
C LYS A 59 17.70 -5.31 -8.62
N ASN A 60 16.65 -4.54 -8.86
CA ASN A 60 15.62 -4.91 -9.84
C ASN A 60 15.45 -3.91 -10.99
N GLY A 61 16.21 -2.81 -10.99
CA GLY A 61 16.10 -1.76 -12.01
C GLY A 61 14.79 -0.98 -11.94
N ALA A 62 14.03 -1.07 -10.84
CA ALA A 62 12.82 -0.28 -10.67
C ALA A 62 13.17 1.22 -10.64
N ILE A 63 12.38 2.02 -11.33
CA ILE A 63 12.55 3.45 -11.50
C ILE A 63 11.38 4.15 -10.81
N TRP A 64 11.68 5.14 -9.99
CA TRP A 64 10.74 6.13 -9.51
C TRP A 64 11.25 7.51 -9.90
N ALA A 65 10.43 8.29 -10.60
CA ALA A 65 10.78 9.62 -11.07
C ALA A 65 9.61 10.57 -10.80
N ALA A 66 9.88 11.72 -10.19
CA ALA A 66 8.83 12.66 -9.82
C ALA A 66 9.33 14.12 -9.87
N ASP A 67 8.45 15.02 -10.32
CA ASP A 67 8.49 16.44 -10.00
C ASP A 67 7.85 16.64 -8.61
N GLN A 68 8.69 16.87 -7.61
CA GLN A 68 8.31 17.02 -6.21
C GLN A 68 7.57 18.35 -5.93
N THR A 69 7.53 19.29 -6.88
CA THR A 69 6.78 20.53 -6.73
C THR A 69 5.31 20.37 -7.14
N ASP A 70 5.05 19.45 -8.07
CA ASP A 70 3.71 19.23 -8.63
C ASP A 70 3.06 17.96 -8.09
N LEU A 71 3.81 16.86 -7.99
CA LEU A 71 3.25 15.57 -7.59
C LEU A 71 2.67 15.65 -6.18
N TRP A 72 1.36 15.35 -6.08
CA TRP A 72 0.58 15.33 -4.84
C TRP A 72 0.59 16.66 -4.08
N ASN A 73 0.75 17.80 -4.77
CA ASN A 73 0.69 19.09 -4.12
C ASN A 73 -0.78 19.55 -3.94
N PRO A 74 -1.32 19.56 -2.71
CA PRO A 74 -2.72 19.88 -2.46
C PRO A 74 -3.06 21.34 -2.78
N LYS A 75 -2.09 22.22 -3.04
CA LYS A 75 -2.35 23.65 -3.30
C LYS A 75 -2.61 23.94 -4.78
N LEU A 76 -2.46 22.97 -5.67
CA LEU A 76 -2.57 23.17 -7.12
C LEU A 76 -4.01 23.09 -7.64
N TYR A 77 -4.34 23.95 -8.59
CA TYR A 77 -5.60 23.93 -9.35
C TYR A 77 -5.29 23.74 -10.85
N PRO A 78 -4.92 22.51 -11.26
CA PRO A 78 -4.43 22.25 -12.60
C PRO A 78 -5.56 22.23 -13.65
N HIS A 79 -5.25 22.69 -14.85
CA HIS A 79 -6.05 22.49 -16.06
C HIS A 79 -5.67 21.14 -16.68
N LEU A 80 -6.33 20.08 -16.23
CA LEU A 80 -6.02 18.72 -16.68
C LEU A 80 -6.56 18.43 -18.08
N PRO A 81 -5.81 17.68 -18.91
CA PRO A 81 -6.36 17.12 -20.14
C PRO A 81 -7.52 16.17 -19.85
N ASN A 82 -8.41 15.96 -20.82
CA ASN A 82 -9.42 14.91 -20.72
C ASN A 82 -8.77 13.51 -20.78
N LYS A 83 -9.48 12.47 -20.29
CA LYS A 83 -8.96 11.09 -20.20
C LYS A 83 -8.33 10.58 -21.52
N GLN A 84 -8.97 10.81 -22.66
CA GLN A 84 -8.45 10.37 -23.97
C GLN A 84 -7.11 11.04 -24.31
N ASN A 85 -7.00 12.35 -24.10
CA ASN A 85 -5.76 13.08 -24.31
C ASN A 85 -4.69 12.67 -23.30
N THR A 86 -5.07 12.39 -22.05
CA THR A 86 -4.15 11.87 -21.04
C THR A 86 -3.53 10.54 -21.48
N SER A 87 -4.34 9.57 -21.91
CA SER A 87 -3.86 8.28 -22.44
C SER A 87 -2.87 8.49 -23.59
N LYS A 88 -3.22 9.34 -24.55
CA LYS A 88 -2.36 9.65 -25.69
C LYS A 88 -1.02 10.27 -25.26
N ILE A 89 -1.03 11.23 -24.34
CA ILE A 89 0.19 11.86 -23.81
C ILE A 89 1.09 10.82 -23.14
N ALA A 90 0.51 9.90 -22.36
CA ALA A 90 1.26 8.85 -21.67
C ALA A 90 1.92 7.87 -22.66
N ASP A 91 1.18 7.40 -23.67
CA ASP A 91 1.69 6.52 -24.72
C ASP A 91 2.83 7.18 -25.50
N GLU A 92 2.61 8.41 -25.97
CA GLU A 92 3.63 9.17 -26.70
C GLU A 92 4.89 9.37 -25.86
N PHE A 93 4.74 9.64 -24.56
CA PHE A 93 5.86 9.76 -23.64
C PHE A 93 6.65 8.45 -23.49
N ILE A 94 5.95 7.32 -23.30
CA ILE A 94 6.58 6.01 -23.15
C ILE A 94 7.33 5.59 -24.43
N ILE A 95 6.68 5.74 -25.60
CA ILE A 95 7.24 5.36 -26.90
C ILE A 95 8.44 6.24 -27.23
N LYS A 96 8.28 7.58 -27.17
CA LYS A 96 9.34 8.54 -27.48
C LYS A 96 10.59 8.31 -26.65
N ASN A 97 10.41 7.90 -25.40
CA ASN A 97 11.50 7.71 -24.47
C ASN A 97 11.95 6.25 -24.35
N ASN A 98 11.46 5.30 -25.15
CA ASN A 98 11.82 3.89 -25.06
C ASN A 98 11.76 3.36 -23.61
N LEU A 99 10.61 3.55 -22.96
CA LEU A 99 10.42 3.22 -21.54
C LEU A 99 9.74 1.86 -21.32
N LEU A 100 9.17 1.26 -22.38
CA LEU A 100 8.67 -0.10 -22.31
C LEU A 100 9.82 -1.09 -22.04
N PRO A 101 9.55 -2.18 -21.32
CA PRO A 101 10.47 -3.30 -21.31
C PRO A 101 10.73 -3.85 -22.71
N HIS A 102 11.94 -4.36 -22.99
CA HIS A 102 12.30 -5.04 -24.25
C HIS A 102 11.55 -6.36 -24.50
N VAL A 103 10.47 -6.60 -23.79
CA VAL A 103 9.63 -7.79 -23.89
C VAL A 103 9.06 -7.94 -25.32
N GLU A 104 8.91 -6.84 -26.05
CA GLU A 104 8.39 -6.83 -27.42
C GLU A 104 9.44 -7.16 -28.50
N GLU A 105 10.74 -7.02 -28.23
CA GLU A 105 11.79 -7.13 -29.27
C GLU A 105 12.43 -8.53 -29.33
N ASP A 106 12.44 -9.28 -28.22
CA ASP A 106 13.09 -10.59 -28.10
C ASP A 106 12.11 -11.78 -28.08
N ASP A 107 10.81 -11.53 -28.12
CA ASP A 107 9.79 -12.56 -27.97
C ASP A 107 9.15 -12.93 -29.31
N ASP A 108 9.80 -13.84 -30.04
CA ASP A 108 9.30 -14.44 -31.27
C ASP A 108 7.89 -15.08 -31.12
N ASN A 109 7.37 -15.24 -29.89
CA ASN A 109 6.14 -15.97 -29.59
C ASN A 109 4.97 -15.12 -29.06
N ASN A 110 5.08 -13.78 -28.96
CA ASN A 110 4.02 -12.92 -28.37
C ASN A 110 3.54 -13.38 -26.97
N LEU A 111 4.46 -13.84 -26.11
CA LEU A 111 4.13 -14.36 -24.78
C LEU A 111 3.60 -13.29 -23.83
N PHE A 112 3.89 -12.01 -24.08
CA PHE A 112 3.43 -10.92 -23.22
C PHE A 112 2.60 -9.89 -23.98
N ALA A 113 1.66 -9.31 -23.24
CA ALA A 113 0.92 -8.14 -23.66
C ALA A 113 1.03 -7.05 -22.59
N ILE A 114 0.97 -5.80 -23.03
CA ILE A 114 0.86 -4.64 -22.17
C ILE A 114 -0.48 -3.98 -22.48
N GLU A 115 -1.37 -3.98 -21.51
CA GLU A 115 -2.68 -3.34 -21.61
C GLU A 115 -2.66 -2.00 -20.90
N MET A 116 -3.00 -0.92 -21.59
CA MET A 116 -3.23 0.37 -20.94
C MET A 116 -4.56 0.32 -20.16
N LEU A 117 -4.51 0.67 -18.89
CA LEU A 117 -5.68 0.85 -18.04
C LEU A 117 -6.28 2.25 -18.19
N GLU A 118 -7.55 2.41 -17.80
CA GLU A 118 -8.20 3.70 -17.83
C GLU A 118 -7.46 4.73 -16.94
N PRO A 119 -7.28 5.99 -17.39
CA PRO A 119 -6.67 7.02 -16.57
C PRO A 119 -7.45 7.26 -15.27
N ALA A 120 -6.75 7.12 -14.15
CA ALA A 120 -7.29 7.33 -12.80
C ALA A 120 -6.76 8.66 -12.24
N PRO A 121 -7.61 9.57 -11.74
CA PRO A 121 -7.13 10.82 -11.16
C PRO A 121 -6.65 10.64 -9.72
N SER A 122 -5.69 11.45 -9.29
CA SER A 122 -5.51 11.71 -7.84
C SER A 122 -6.55 12.73 -7.40
N TYR A 123 -7.25 12.44 -6.29
CA TYR A 123 -8.29 13.28 -5.73
C TYR A 123 -7.79 14.00 -4.48
N ILE A 124 -8.30 15.21 -4.25
CA ILE A 124 -8.30 15.83 -2.94
C ILE A 124 -9.70 16.34 -2.62
N SER A 125 -10.14 16.04 -1.41
CA SER A 125 -11.36 16.55 -0.82
C SER A 125 -11.01 17.33 0.44
N THR A 126 -11.54 18.54 0.57
CA THR A 126 -11.40 19.35 1.79
C THR A 126 -12.79 19.71 2.29
N MET A 127 -13.03 19.47 3.58
CA MET A 127 -14.27 19.84 4.26
C MET A 127 -13.97 20.84 5.37
N SER A 128 -14.67 21.97 5.34
CA SER A 128 -14.62 22.92 6.46
C SER A 128 -15.36 22.34 7.66
N ARG A 129 -14.71 22.31 8.83
CA ARG A 129 -15.34 21.91 10.09
C ARG A 129 -16.23 23.02 10.68
N ILE A 130 -16.21 24.22 10.09
CA ILE A 130 -17.03 25.36 10.54
C ILE A 130 -18.44 25.28 9.94
N ASN A 131 -18.56 25.03 8.64
CA ASN A 131 -19.83 25.04 7.93
C ASN A 131 -20.21 23.69 7.28
N GLY A 132 -19.31 22.71 7.29
CA GLY A 132 -19.52 21.38 6.69
C GLY A 132 -19.46 21.35 5.17
N GLU A 133 -19.06 22.44 4.51
CA GLU A 133 -18.92 22.49 3.05
C GLU A 133 -17.70 21.67 2.61
N ARG A 134 -17.92 20.79 1.62
CA ARG A 134 -16.90 19.93 1.02
C ARG A 134 -16.61 20.39 -0.41
N GLU A 135 -15.32 20.51 -0.74
CA GLU A 135 -14.81 20.76 -2.08
C GLU A 135 -13.99 19.56 -2.54
N ASP A 136 -14.32 19.02 -3.71
CA ASP A 136 -13.61 17.91 -4.35
C ASP A 136 -12.93 18.41 -5.64
N ARG A 137 -11.68 17.99 -5.87
CA ARG A 137 -10.96 18.30 -7.12
C ARG A 137 -9.91 17.25 -7.46
N HIS A 138 -9.47 17.28 -8.72
CA HIS A 138 -8.40 16.44 -9.23
C HIS A 138 -7.06 17.19 -9.22
N LEU A 139 -5.97 16.49 -8.91
CA LEU A 139 -4.61 17.03 -8.93
C LEU A 139 -3.82 16.61 -10.17
N ASP A 140 -4.13 15.43 -10.70
CA ASP A 140 -3.46 14.84 -11.84
C ASP A 140 -4.29 13.69 -12.42
N TYR A 141 -3.83 13.13 -13.53
CA TYR A 141 -4.25 11.81 -14.00
C TYR A 141 -3.05 10.87 -14.09
N ARG A 142 -3.22 9.66 -13.59
CA ARG A 142 -2.27 8.56 -13.73
C ARG A 142 -2.77 7.57 -14.77
N VAL A 143 -1.93 7.28 -15.76
CA VAL A 143 -2.14 6.20 -16.73
C VAL A 143 -1.27 5.03 -16.31
N GLN A 144 -1.91 3.89 -16.07
CA GLN A 144 -1.26 2.66 -15.65
C GLN A 144 -1.28 1.65 -16.78
N TYR A 145 -0.30 0.74 -16.79
CA TYR A 145 -0.21 -0.33 -17.77
C TYR A 145 -0.12 -1.67 -17.04
N SER A 146 -1.02 -2.59 -17.37
CA SER A 146 -1.05 -3.95 -16.87
C SER A 146 -0.20 -4.84 -17.77
N PHE A 147 0.81 -5.48 -17.19
CA PHE A 147 1.54 -6.54 -17.87
C PHE A 147 0.74 -7.83 -17.80
N GLN A 148 0.66 -8.54 -18.91
CA GLN A 148 -0.07 -9.79 -19.04
C GLN A 148 0.83 -10.83 -19.68
N ILE A 149 0.63 -12.09 -19.28
CA ILE A 149 1.18 -13.25 -19.97
C ILE A 149 0.07 -13.89 -20.78
N ILE A 150 0.36 -14.19 -22.04
CA ILE A 150 -0.52 -14.90 -22.95
C ILE A 150 -0.27 -16.40 -22.76
N LEU A 151 -1.27 -17.12 -22.28
CA LEU A 151 -1.19 -18.57 -22.14
C LEU A 151 -1.92 -19.27 -23.27
N ASP A 152 -1.22 -20.22 -23.89
CA ASP A 152 -1.82 -21.17 -24.81
C ASP A 152 -2.80 -22.06 -24.04
N ASN A 153 -4.09 -21.89 -24.31
CA ASN A 153 -5.20 -22.59 -23.65
C ASN A 153 -5.46 -22.19 -22.19
N ASP A 154 -6.70 -21.80 -21.94
CA ASP A 154 -7.22 -21.70 -20.57
C ASP A 154 -7.18 -23.07 -19.85
N PRO A 155 -6.42 -23.20 -18.74
CA PRO A 155 -6.36 -24.43 -17.97
C PRO A 155 -7.70 -24.78 -17.30
N GLU A 156 -8.69 -23.88 -17.22
CA GLU A 156 -10.04 -24.17 -16.72
C GLU A 156 -11.06 -24.44 -17.83
N SER A 157 -10.72 -24.30 -19.11
CA SER A 157 -11.64 -24.62 -20.21
C SER A 157 -12.03 -26.10 -20.21
N GLU A 158 -13.34 -26.37 -20.12
CA GLU A 158 -13.92 -27.71 -20.03
C GLU A 158 -14.00 -28.43 -21.39
N ASN A 159 -14.02 -27.68 -22.50
CA ASN A 159 -14.30 -28.20 -23.84
C ASN A 159 -13.08 -28.29 -24.76
N GLY A 160 -11.88 -28.01 -24.25
CA GLY A 160 -10.66 -28.02 -25.06
C GLY A 160 -10.70 -26.99 -26.20
N THR A 161 -11.54 -25.97 -26.10
CA THR A 161 -11.47 -24.80 -26.97
C THR A 161 -10.16 -24.10 -26.68
N VAL A 162 -9.25 -24.16 -27.66
CA VAL A 162 -7.98 -23.45 -27.68
C VAL A 162 -8.31 -21.97 -27.85
N THR A 163 -8.43 -21.28 -26.73
CA THR A 163 -8.45 -19.82 -26.71
C THR A 163 -7.30 -19.40 -25.83
N ASP A 164 -6.41 -18.60 -26.40
CA ASP A 164 -5.36 -17.96 -25.65
C ASP A 164 -6.02 -17.04 -24.61
N ILE A 165 -5.45 -17.04 -23.41
CA ILE A 165 -5.93 -16.16 -22.34
C ILE A 165 -4.81 -15.20 -21.94
N ALA A 166 -5.17 -13.92 -21.79
CA ALA A 166 -4.30 -12.93 -21.22
C ALA A 166 -4.47 -12.94 -19.70
N VAL A 167 -3.40 -13.28 -18.99
CA VAL A 167 -3.39 -13.44 -17.53
C VAL A 167 -2.55 -12.31 -16.92
N PRO A 168 -3.10 -11.50 -15.99
CA PRO A 168 -2.38 -10.36 -15.44
C PRO A 168 -1.19 -10.80 -14.58
N ILE A 169 -0.10 -10.05 -14.68
CA ILE A 169 1.02 -10.10 -13.76
C ILE A 169 0.78 -9.07 -12.67
N ILE A 170 0.69 -9.53 -11.43
CA ILE A 170 0.41 -8.72 -10.24
C ILE A 170 1.66 -8.57 -9.35
N GLY A 171 1.61 -7.60 -8.44
CA GLY A 171 2.66 -7.34 -7.45
C GLY A 171 3.72 -6.33 -7.91
N GLU A 172 4.79 -6.20 -7.12
CA GLU A 172 5.80 -5.14 -7.27
C GLU A 172 6.69 -5.28 -8.52
N GLY A 173 6.75 -6.44 -9.16
CA GLY A 173 7.73 -6.71 -10.23
C GLY A 173 7.27 -6.39 -11.65
N ALA A 174 6.02 -5.96 -11.84
CA ALA A 174 5.45 -5.63 -13.14
C ALA A 174 4.51 -4.43 -13.05
N LYS A 175 5.09 -3.23 -12.97
CA LYS A 175 4.37 -1.96 -12.96
C LYS A 175 4.93 -0.98 -13.95
N LEU A 176 4.04 -0.18 -14.50
CA LEU A 176 4.37 0.95 -15.34
C LEU A 176 3.26 1.99 -15.18
N GLY A 177 3.64 3.21 -14.81
CA GLY A 177 2.73 4.30 -14.56
C GLY A 177 3.32 5.63 -15.00
N VAL A 178 2.48 6.48 -15.58
CA VAL A 178 2.81 7.86 -15.96
C VAL A 178 1.78 8.77 -15.31
N THR A 179 2.21 9.81 -14.60
CA THR A 179 1.33 10.80 -14.00
C THR A 179 1.44 12.13 -14.74
N ILE A 180 0.29 12.67 -15.13
CA ILE A 180 0.12 13.85 -15.98
C ILE A 180 -0.58 14.94 -15.16
N GLY A 181 0.08 16.08 -15.00
CA GLY A 181 -0.42 17.26 -14.28
C GLY A 181 -0.96 18.35 -15.22
N ASP A 182 -0.81 19.61 -14.76
CA ASP A 182 -1.30 20.81 -15.43
C ASP A 182 -0.86 20.88 -16.91
N GLY A 183 -1.81 21.18 -17.80
CA GLY A 183 -1.55 21.37 -19.23
C GLY A 183 -1.01 20.14 -19.96
N GLY A 184 -1.04 18.94 -19.34
CA GLY A 184 -0.47 17.72 -19.93
C GLY A 184 1.00 17.45 -19.59
N LYS A 185 1.58 18.18 -18.63
CA LYS A 185 2.96 17.98 -18.17
C LYS A 185 3.14 16.61 -17.51
N ILE A 186 4.21 15.88 -17.85
CA ILE A 186 4.60 14.67 -17.11
C ILE A 186 5.21 15.09 -15.78
N ILE A 187 4.59 14.68 -14.68
CA ILE A 187 5.02 15.02 -13.32
C ILE A 187 5.47 13.81 -12.51
N ALA A 188 5.14 12.60 -12.94
CA ALA A 188 5.75 11.39 -12.39
C ALA A 188 5.81 10.25 -13.41
N PHE A 189 6.76 9.35 -13.17
CA PHE A 189 6.93 8.10 -13.88
C PHE A 189 7.43 7.05 -12.91
N ASN A 190 6.82 5.88 -12.92
CA ASN A 190 7.35 4.73 -12.20
C ASN A 190 7.28 3.49 -13.07
N ARG A 191 8.31 2.66 -12.96
CA ARG A 191 8.38 1.38 -13.64
C ARG A 191 9.08 0.38 -12.75
N SER A 192 8.52 -0.81 -12.63
CA SER A 192 9.22 -1.97 -12.13
C SER A 192 8.96 -3.12 -13.11
N TRP A 193 10.02 -3.59 -13.75
CA TRP A 193 9.93 -4.77 -14.60
C TRP A 193 11.18 -5.61 -14.39
N GLN A 194 11.00 -6.84 -13.94
CA GLN A 194 12.10 -7.77 -13.80
C GLN A 194 12.20 -8.61 -15.09
N PRO A 195 13.30 -8.48 -15.86
CA PRO A 195 13.45 -9.23 -17.10
C PRO A 195 13.47 -10.73 -16.84
N LEU A 196 12.85 -11.48 -17.74
CA LEU A 196 12.87 -12.94 -17.70
C LEU A 196 14.16 -13.44 -18.34
N GLU A 197 14.76 -14.48 -17.76
CA GLU A 197 15.95 -15.13 -18.29
C GLU A 197 15.57 -16.28 -19.23
N SER A 198 14.66 -17.15 -18.77
CA SER A 198 14.25 -18.33 -19.52
C SER A 198 12.99 -18.97 -18.92
N LEU A 199 12.32 -19.82 -19.68
CA LEU A 199 11.39 -20.80 -19.14
C LEU A 199 12.18 -21.77 -18.21
N GLU A 200 11.81 -21.82 -16.94
CA GLU A 200 12.40 -22.75 -15.96
C GLU A 200 11.81 -24.15 -16.13
N THR A 201 10.48 -24.23 -16.14
CA THR A 201 9.74 -25.50 -16.23
C THR A 201 8.27 -25.28 -16.57
N ASN A 202 7.59 -26.36 -16.94
CA ASN A 202 6.13 -26.45 -16.99
C ASN A 202 5.65 -27.21 -15.76
N ALA A 203 5.14 -26.50 -14.76
CA ALA A 203 4.73 -27.09 -13.50
C ALA A 203 3.31 -27.65 -13.58
N GLY A 204 3.04 -28.74 -12.84
CA GLY A 204 1.72 -29.34 -12.77
C GLY A 204 0.68 -28.33 -12.25
N TYR A 205 -0.37 -28.12 -13.04
CA TYR A 205 -1.46 -27.21 -12.73
C TYR A 205 -2.24 -27.68 -11.49
N VAL A 206 -2.57 -26.73 -10.61
CA VAL A 206 -3.46 -26.95 -9.46
C VAL A 206 -4.84 -26.41 -9.83
N PRO A 207 -5.84 -27.28 -10.07
CA PRO A 207 -7.19 -26.86 -10.39
C PRO A 207 -7.78 -25.92 -9.35
N ARG A 208 -8.56 -24.94 -9.80
CA ARG A 208 -9.23 -23.96 -8.94
C ARG A 208 -9.97 -24.63 -7.78
N LYS A 209 -10.68 -25.73 -8.03
CA LYS A 209 -11.39 -26.49 -6.98
C LYS A 209 -10.50 -26.96 -5.82
N ILE A 210 -9.24 -27.31 -6.10
CA ILE A 210 -8.27 -27.69 -5.06
C ILE A 210 -7.81 -26.44 -4.29
N ALA A 211 -7.51 -25.37 -5.01
CA ALA A 211 -7.17 -24.08 -4.40
C ALA A 211 -8.33 -23.55 -3.53
N ASP A 212 -9.58 -23.72 -3.94
CA ASP A 212 -10.78 -23.29 -3.18
C ASP A 212 -10.87 -24.03 -1.84
N SER A 213 -10.53 -25.32 -1.85
CA SER A 213 -10.50 -26.13 -0.63
C SER A 213 -9.39 -25.65 0.31
N TYR A 214 -8.26 -25.23 -0.26
CA TYR A 214 -7.15 -24.66 0.52
C TYR A 214 -7.50 -23.27 1.07
N PHE A 215 -8.12 -22.39 0.27
CA PHE A 215 -8.63 -21.10 0.70
C PHE A 215 -9.60 -21.21 1.88
N ARG A 216 -10.61 -22.10 1.77
CA ARG A 216 -11.58 -22.34 2.85
C ARG A 216 -10.92 -22.77 4.16
N LYS A 217 -9.84 -23.55 4.06
CA LYS A 217 -9.06 -23.98 5.23
C LYS A 217 -8.27 -22.82 5.83
N LEU A 218 -7.62 -22.01 4.99
CA LEU A 218 -6.89 -20.81 5.44
C LEU A 218 -7.80 -19.83 6.17
N THR A 219 -9.03 -19.66 5.68
CA THR A 219 -10.00 -18.71 6.23
C THR A 219 -11.04 -19.38 7.16
N GLU A 220 -10.76 -20.55 7.72
CA GLU A 220 -11.77 -21.35 8.46
C GLU A 220 -12.29 -20.67 9.74
N LYS A 221 -11.54 -19.69 10.26
CA LYS A 221 -11.90 -18.88 11.43
C LYS A 221 -12.67 -17.61 11.08
N LEU A 222 -12.83 -17.33 9.79
CA LEU A 222 -13.56 -16.20 9.27
C LEU A 222 -14.92 -16.66 8.76
N ASN A 223 -15.92 -15.80 8.89
CA ASN A 223 -17.25 -16.04 8.35
C ASN A 223 -17.31 -15.52 6.90
N ILE A 224 -16.81 -16.33 5.96
CA ILE A 224 -16.80 -16.01 4.54
C ILE A 224 -18.19 -16.23 3.93
N GLU A 225 -18.81 -15.16 3.42
CA GLU A 225 -20.12 -15.23 2.77
C GLU A 225 -19.98 -15.64 1.29
N THR A 226 -19.05 -15.01 0.58
CA THR A 226 -18.79 -15.25 -0.85
C THR A 226 -17.31 -15.17 -1.14
N PHE A 227 -16.86 -15.89 -2.17
CA PHE A 227 -15.56 -15.69 -2.75
C PHE A 227 -15.51 -16.12 -4.22
N ASP A 228 -14.57 -15.54 -4.96
CA ASP A 228 -14.23 -15.90 -6.33
C ASP A 228 -12.70 -15.92 -6.48
N ALA A 229 -12.22 -16.58 -7.54
CA ALA A 229 -10.80 -16.70 -7.82
C ALA A 229 -10.50 -16.51 -9.31
N THR A 230 -9.47 -15.71 -9.60
CA THR A 230 -8.97 -15.50 -10.97
C THR A 230 -7.48 -15.83 -11.05
N LEU A 231 -7.06 -16.38 -12.20
CA LEU A 231 -5.65 -16.71 -12.45
C LEU A 231 -4.85 -15.41 -12.63
N ALA A 232 -3.65 -15.36 -12.07
CA ALA A 232 -2.68 -14.29 -12.24
C ALA A 232 -1.27 -14.88 -12.21
N TYR A 233 -0.26 -14.07 -12.52
CA TYR A 233 1.14 -14.37 -12.27
C TYR A 233 1.74 -13.39 -11.27
N THR A 234 2.68 -13.82 -10.45
CA THR A 234 3.38 -12.94 -9.50
C THR A 234 4.84 -13.34 -9.36
N PHE A 235 5.65 -12.41 -8.85
CA PHE A 235 7.06 -12.64 -8.58
C PHE A 235 7.23 -13.23 -7.18
N THR A 236 8.14 -14.20 -7.03
CA THR A 236 8.56 -14.70 -5.72
C THR A 236 10.06 -14.91 -5.67
N GLN A 237 10.60 -14.95 -4.45
CA GLN A 237 11.95 -15.42 -4.19
C GLN A 237 11.93 -16.93 -3.96
N SER A 238 12.98 -17.62 -4.39
CA SER A 238 13.19 -19.03 -4.05
C SER A 238 13.07 -19.26 -2.54
N PRO A 239 12.61 -20.44 -2.11
CA PRO A 239 12.69 -20.84 -0.71
C PRO A 239 14.11 -20.66 -0.16
N PRO A 240 14.27 -20.38 1.15
CA PRO A 240 15.56 -20.01 1.77
C PRO A 240 16.74 -20.97 1.52
N ASN A 241 16.43 -22.21 1.14
CA ASN A 241 17.41 -23.29 0.95
C ASN A 241 17.96 -23.41 -0.48
N LYS A 242 17.54 -22.54 -1.40
CA LYS A 242 18.12 -22.40 -2.74
C LYS A 242 18.82 -21.05 -2.86
N GLN A 243 19.78 -20.92 -3.77
CA GLN A 243 20.32 -19.60 -4.13
C GLN A 243 19.16 -18.64 -4.38
N GLN A 244 19.31 -17.35 -4.01
CA GLN A 244 18.27 -16.31 -4.10
C GLN A 244 17.84 -16.03 -5.55
N GLN A 245 17.25 -17.02 -6.20
CA GLN A 245 16.73 -16.99 -7.55
C GLN A 245 15.27 -16.57 -7.47
N GLN A 246 14.88 -15.57 -8.27
CA GLN A 246 13.49 -15.15 -8.37
C GLN A 246 12.80 -15.86 -9.54
N TYR A 247 11.48 -16.05 -9.40
CA TYR A 247 10.64 -16.65 -10.44
C TYR A 247 9.36 -15.84 -10.63
N LEU A 248 8.85 -15.87 -11.87
CA LEU A 248 7.48 -15.50 -12.21
C LEU A 248 6.67 -16.80 -12.31
N TYR A 249 5.62 -16.91 -11.50
CA TYR A 249 4.83 -18.14 -11.36
C TYR A 249 3.34 -17.85 -11.20
N PRO A 250 2.45 -18.79 -11.58
CA PRO A 250 1.02 -18.57 -11.56
C PRO A 250 0.41 -18.75 -10.17
N VAL A 251 -0.57 -17.92 -9.85
CA VAL A 251 -1.33 -17.93 -8.61
C VAL A 251 -2.82 -17.75 -8.88
N TRP A 252 -3.65 -18.31 -8.02
CA TRP A 252 -5.05 -17.95 -7.86
C TRP A 252 -5.16 -16.73 -6.94
N THR A 253 -5.88 -15.71 -7.39
CA THR A 253 -6.16 -14.50 -6.61
C THR A 253 -7.59 -14.57 -6.07
N TYR A 254 -7.75 -14.64 -4.75
CA TYR A 254 -9.04 -14.80 -4.09
C TYR A 254 -9.61 -13.46 -3.64
N ARG A 255 -10.81 -13.16 -4.12
CA ARG A 255 -11.63 -12.01 -3.70
C ARG A 255 -12.79 -12.55 -2.89
N SER A 256 -13.00 -12.07 -1.67
CA SER A 256 -14.03 -12.61 -0.79
C SER A 256 -14.66 -11.54 0.07
N ILE A 257 -15.91 -11.77 0.47
CA ILE A 257 -16.63 -10.96 1.44
C ILE A 257 -16.72 -11.75 2.75
N CYS A 258 -16.27 -11.13 3.82
CA CYS A 258 -16.38 -11.63 5.19
C CYS A 258 -17.45 -10.85 5.95
N ASN A 259 -18.09 -11.50 6.91
CA ASN A 259 -19.04 -10.86 7.82
C ASN A 259 -18.61 -11.06 9.27
N THR A 260 -18.17 -9.98 9.91
CA THR A 260 -17.85 -9.96 11.35
C THR A 260 -18.80 -9.00 12.05
N GLU A 261 -19.53 -9.48 13.05
CA GLU A 261 -20.46 -8.65 13.84
C GLU A 261 -21.51 -7.89 13.01
N ASN A 262 -21.96 -8.47 11.89
CA ASN A 262 -22.88 -7.87 10.90
C ASN A 262 -22.25 -6.80 9.98
N HIS A 263 -20.93 -6.59 10.06
CA HIS A 263 -20.20 -5.77 9.11
C HIS A 263 -19.68 -6.63 7.97
N LYS A 264 -20.10 -6.32 6.74
CA LYS A 264 -19.66 -7.01 5.52
C LYS A 264 -18.54 -6.22 4.87
N PHE A 265 -17.41 -6.86 4.68
CA PHE A 265 -16.23 -6.21 4.12
C PHE A 265 -15.39 -7.20 3.29
N PRO A 266 -14.61 -6.70 2.32
CA PRO A 266 -13.74 -7.54 1.53
C PRO A 266 -12.54 -7.98 2.37
N LEU A 267 -12.10 -9.22 2.19
CA LEU A 267 -10.77 -9.56 2.66
C LEU A 267 -9.71 -8.83 1.82
N ARG A 268 -8.49 -8.73 2.35
CA ARG A 268 -7.34 -8.47 1.48
C ARG A 268 -7.22 -9.67 0.54
N ILE A 269 -6.87 -9.41 -0.71
CA ILE A 269 -6.82 -10.42 -1.76
C ILE A 269 -5.69 -11.40 -1.43
N ILE A 270 -6.08 -12.65 -1.24
CA ILE A 270 -5.18 -13.75 -0.89
C ILE A 270 -4.72 -14.44 -2.17
N THR A 271 -3.42 -14.75 -2.26
CA THR A 271 -2.86 -15.48 -3.40
C THR A 271 -2.49 -16.91 -3.00
N ILE A 272 -2.93 -17.89 -3.79
CA ILE A 272 -2.60 -19.31 -3.61
C ILE A 272 -1.88 -19.81 -4.87
N PRO A 273 -0.76 -20.55 -4.79
CA PRO A 273 -0.10 -21.10 -5.98
C PRO A 273 -1.06 -21.89 -6.89
N ALA A 274 -1.05 -21.59 -8.19
CA ALA A 274 -1.85 -22.29 -9.19
C ALA A 274 -1.10 -23.48 -9.82
N THR A 275 0.06 -23.83 -9.27
CA THR A 275 0.82 -25.03 -9.63
C THR A 275 1.44 -25.67 -8.39
N GLY A 276 2.02 -26.86 -8.54
CA GLY A 276 2.91 -27.43 -7.53
C GLY A 276 4.23 -26.64 -7.32
N PHE A 277 4.46 -25.57 -8.09
CA PHE A 277 5.55 -24.63 -7.93
C PHE A 277 5.05 -23.34 -7.29
N GLY A 278 5.75 -22.85 -6.27
CA GLY A 278 5.43 -21.62 -5.58
C GLY A 278 5.94 -21.62 -4.14
N PRO A 279 5.77 -20.51 -3.40
CA PRO A 279 6.06 -20.49 -1.99
C PRO A 279 5.15 -21.48 -1.29
N THR A 280 5.74 -22.31 -0.44
CA THR A 280 4.96 -23.09 0.51
C THR A 280 4.44 -22.16 1.60
N PRO A 281 3.19 -22.33 2.05
CA PRO A 281 2.66 -21.62 3.21
C PRO A 281 3.66 -21.70 4.35
N ARG A 282 4.04 -20.55 4.90
CA ARG A 282 5.01 -20.51 5.99
C ARG A 282 4.26 -20.86 7.27
N ASN A 283 4.63 -21.92 7.97
CA ASN A 283 4.09 -22.13 9.31
C ASN A 283 4.79 -21.15 10.25
N TYR A 284 4.07 -20.14 10.70
CA TYR A 284 4.58 -19.19 11.66
C TYR A 284 4.32 -19.71 13.07
N GLU A 285 5.32 -19.58 13.94
CA GLU A 285 5.10 -19.80 15.37
C GLU A 285 4.04 -18.81 15.86
N PRO A 286 2.96 -19.29 16.51
CA PRO A 286 1.96 -18.42 17.11
C PRO A 286 2.63 -17.40 18.04
N GLN A 287 2.11 -16.18 18.08
CA GLN A 287 2.54 -15.26 19.12
C GLN A 287 2.23 -15.85 20.50
N PHE A 288 3.12 -15.57 21.46
CA PHE A 288 2.86 -15.93 22.86
C PHE A 288 1.54 -15.30 23.30
N THR A 289 0.75 -16.02 24.09
CA THR A 289 -0.50 -15.47 24.62
C THR A 289 -0.19 -14.29 25.53
N ARG A 290 -0.68 -13.10 25.17
CA ARG A 290 -0.57 -11.91 26.01
C ARG A 290 -1.41 -12.10 27.27
N SER A 291 -0.82 -11.82 28.44
CA SER A 291 -1.59 -11.87 29.68
C SER A 291 -2.58 -10.70 29.72
N LYS A 292 -3.80 -10.93 30.20
CA LYS A 292 -4.80 -9.85 30.39
C LYS A 292 -4.35 -8.79 31.40
N GLN A 293 -3.36 -9.14 32.22
CA GLN A 293 -2.75 -8.28 33.22
C GLN A 293 -1.44 -7.64 32.74
N HIS A 294 -1.07 -7.80 31.45
CA HIS A 294 0.21 -7.29 30.99
C HIS A 294 0.29 -5.80 31.33
N THR A 295 1.24 -5.51 32.21
CA THR A 295 1.57 -4.16 32.67
C THR A 295 1.70 -3.28 31.44
N GLN A 296 1.02 -2.13 31.51
CA GLN A 296 1.22 -0.98 30.63
C GLN A 296 2.70 -0.88 30.22
N PRO A 297 3.02 -0.44 29.00
CA PRO A 297 4.39 -0.03 28.67
C PRO A 297 4.93 0.78 29.85
N ASN A 298 6.10 0.40 30.38
CA ASN A 298 6.57 0.82 31.71
C ASN A 298 6.87 2.34 31.70
N TRP A 299 5.83 3.16 31.86
CA TRP A 299 5.87 4.61 31.72
C TRP A 299 6.25 5.24 33.05
N ASN A 300 7.49 5.69 33.16
CA ASN A 300 7.89 6.59 34.24
C ASN A 300 7.38 8.01 33.91
N TRP A 301 6.10 8.26 34.17
CA TRP A 301 5.55 9.62 34.08
C TRP A 301 6.29 10.51 35.08
N LYS A 302 7.18 11.37 34.58
CA LYS A 302 7.57 12.57 35.32
C LYS A 302 6.64 13.67 34.87
N THR A 303 5.67 13.88 35.74
CA THR A 303 4.59 14.83 35.67
C THR A 303 5.04 16.21 35.18
N GLY A 304 4.30 16.76 34.22
CA GLY A 304 4.08 18.21 34.13
C GLY A 304 5.19 19.09 33.55
N LYS A 305 5.96 18.63 32.56
CA LYS A 305 6.72 19.56 31.71
C LYS A 305 6.27 19.47 30.26
N ARG A 306 5.58 20.52 29.79
CA ARG A 306 5.50 20.86 28.35
C ARG A 306 6.89 20.62 27.75
N ARG A 307 6.95 19.93 26.60
CA ARG A 307 8.15 19.59 25.80
C ARG A 307 8.89 20.88 25.38
N GLY A 308 9.47 21.56 26.35
CA GLY A 308 10.26 22.77 26.22
C GLY A 308 11.66 22.44 26.74
N LEU A 309 12.54 22.07 25.80
CA LEU A 309 13.99 21.99 25.95
C LEU A 309 14.51 20.88 26.90
N ILE A 310 14.88 19.76 26.27
CA ILE A 310 15.86 18.74 26.68
C ILE A 310 15.38 17.68 27.72
N SER A 311 14.96 16.51 27.24
CA SER A 311 15.68 15.22 27.43
C SER A 311 14.94 14.02 26.79
N ILE A 312 15.52 13.44 25.74
CA ILE A 312 15.63 11.99 25.46
C ILE A 312 14.43 11.09 25.85
N ASN A 313 13.20 11.43 25.44
CA ASN A 313 12.20 10.36 25.29
C ASN A 313 12.36 9.85 23.84
N PRO A 314 12.73 8.59 23.63
CA PRO A 314 12.82 8.05 22.27
C PRO A 314 11.41 7.91 21.72
N TYR A 315 11.16 8.51 20.55
CA TYR A 315 9.92 8.40 19.79
C TYR A 315 9.36 6.98 19.82
N GLU A 316 8.06 6.85 19.96
CA GLU A 316 7.37 5.62 20.24
C GLU A 316 6.63 5.10 18.99
N ALA A 317 6.70 3.80 18.76
CA ALA A 317 5.97 3.15 17.68
C ALA A 317 5.36 1.83 18.10
N SER A 318 4.24 1.50 17.45
CA SER A 318 3.48 0.29 17.71
C SER A 318 2.90 -0.31 16.43
N THR A 319 2.62 -1.60 16.46
CA THR A 319 1.89 -2.25 15.37
C THR A 319 0.90 -3.30 15.86
N SER A 320 -0.23 -3.39 15.17
CA SER A 320 -1.16 -4.51 15.26
C SER A 320 -1.34 -5.17 13.90
N TRP A 321 -1.54 -6.49 13.85
CA TRP A 321 -1.76 -7.17 12.58
C TRP A 321 -2.63 -8.42 12.69
N ILE A 322 -3.29 -8.75 11.57
CA ILE A 322 -4.01 -10.00 11.37
C ILE A 322 -3.24 -10.81 10.34
N GLY A 323 -2.74 -11.98 10.73
CA GLY A 323 -1.91 -12.83 9.89
C GLY A 323 -2.61 -14.14 9.57
N GLN A 324 -1.98 -15.26 9.92
CA GLN A 324 -2.43 -16.60 9.52
C GLN A 324 -3.83 -16.93 10.01
N ILE A 325 -4.26 -16.35 11.13
CA ILE A 325 -5.60 -16.57 11.66
C ILE A 325 -6.69 -15.99 10.72
N GLY A 326 -6.34 -14.96 9.94
CA GLY A 326 -7.17 -14.39 8.88
C GLY A 326 -6.83 -14.90 7.49
N GLY A 327 -5.91 -15.85 7.36
CA GLY A 327 -5.42 -16.31 6.05
C GLY A 327 -4.48 -15.31 5.35
N LEU A 328 -3.85 -14.40 6.09
CA LEU A 328 -2.88 -13.43 5.59
C LEU A 328 -1.45 -13.86 5.95
N ASP A 329 -0.67 -14.26 4.96
CA ASP A 329 0.71 -14.71 5.15
C ASP A 329 1.70 -13.53 5.13
N GLY A 330 1.32 -12.40 4.50
CA GLY A 330 2.18 -11.23 4.32
C GLY A 330 2.19 -10.26 5.49
N SER A 331 1.02 -10.04 6.12
CA SER A 331 0.80 -9.11 7.23
C SER A 331 1.85 -9.14 8.34
N ARG A 332 2.29 -10.32 8.78
CA ARG A 332 3.29 -10.43 9.85
C ARG A 332 4.62 -9.80 9.46
N ASN A 333 5.12 -10.08 8.26
CA ASN A 333 6.39 -9.53 7.80
C ASN A 333 6.26 -8.02 7.52
N ASN A 334 5.08 -7.60 7.04
CA ASN A 334 4.76 -6.21 6.77
C ASN A 334 4.83 -5.36 8.05
N ALA A 335 4.13 -5.78 9.10
CA ALA A 335 4.20 -5.18 10.43
C ALA A 335 5.62 -5.26 11.03
N GLN A 336 6.31 -6.38 10.88
CA GLN A 336 7.69 -6.53 11.38
C GLN A 336 8.66 -5.56 10.67
N GLY A 337 8.52 -5.37 9.37
CA GLY A 337 9.34 -4.44 8.59
C GLY A 337 9.19 -2.99 9.03
N PHE A 338 7.97 -2.58 9.40
CA PHE A 338 7.71 -1.27 10.02
C PHE A 338 8.48 -1.11 11.33
N ILE A 339 8.33 -2.08 12.24
CA ILE A 339 8.96 -2.08 13.57
C ILE A 339 10.49 -2.12 13.48
N ASP A 340 11.04 -2.98 12.64
CA ASP A 340 12.48 -3.07 12.44
C ASP A 340 13.03 -1.77 11.84
N GLY A 341 12.31 -1.16 10.91
CA GLY A 341 12.68 0.12 10.31
C GLY A 341 12.82 1.24 11.34
N LEU A 342 11.86 1.38 12.24
CA LEU A 342 11.83 2.42 13.28
C LEU A 342 12.78 2.11 14.43
N LYS A 343 12.86 0.86 14.86
CA LYS A 343 13.85 0.41 15.86
C LYS A 343 15.27 0.67 15.39
N ASN A 344 15.57 0.43 14.11
CA ASN A 344 16.87 0.76 13.51
C ASN A 344 17.12 2.27 13.40
N ALA A 345 16.07 3.10 13.47
CA ALA A 345 16.17 4.55 13.57
C ALA A 345 16.28 5.05 15.03
N GLY A 346 16.30 4.15 16.02
CA GLY A 346 16.42 4.48 17.43
C GLY A 346 15.10 4.73 18.16
N TRP A 347 13.97 4.37 17.55
CA TRP A 347 12.65 4.50 18.17
C TRP A 347 12.42 3.41 19.21
N ASN A 348 11.63 3.74 20.23
CA ASN A 348 11.08 2.79 21.17
C ASN A 348 9.92 2.04 20.51
N ILE A 349 9.92 0.72 20.69
CA ILE A 349 8.82 -0.12 20.23
C ILE A 349 7.97 -0.48 21.44
N ASN A 350 6.78 0.09 21.53
CA ASN A 350 5.85 -0.19 22.62
C ASN A 350 5.28 -1.60 22.48
N PHE A 351 4.80 -1.96 21.28
CA PHE A 351 4.33 -3.31 21.00
C PHE A 351 4.31 -3.72 19.52
N ASN A 352 4.21 -5.03 19.29
CA ASN A 352 3.94 -5.66 17.99
C ASN A 352 2.98 -6.85 18.20
N TRP A 353 1.68 -6.59 18.11
CA TRP A 353 0.64 -7.56 18.43
C TRP A 353 -0.06 -8.11 17.20
N GLY A 354 -0.01 -9.43 17.06
CA GLY A 354 -0.57 -10.16 15.93
C GLY A 354 -1.69 -11.10 16.34
N ASP A 355 -2.57 -11.38 15.38
CA ASP A 355 -3.62 -12.39 15.51
C ASP A 355 -4.43 -12.21 16.81
N CYS A 356 -4.53 -13.25 17.64
CA CYS A 356 -5.26 -13.23 18.90
C CYS A 356 -4.79 -12.18 19.92
N ASN A 357 -3.65 -11.54 19.72
CA ASN A 357 -3.16 -10.46 20.59
C ASN A 357 -3.47 -9.05 20.06
N ALA A 358 -3.93 -8.92 18.81
CA ALA A 358 -4.34 -7.65 18.21
C ALA A 358 -5.75 -7.29 18.68
N TRP A 359 -5.84 -6.77 19.91
CA TRP A 359 -7.12 -6.58 20.59
C TRP A 359 -7.82 -5.30 20.15
N GLU A 360 -9.14 -5.39 19.91
CA GLU A 360 -9.96 -4.22 19.60
C GLU A 360 -9.93 -3.17 20.71
N THR A 361 -9.88 -3.60 21.97
CA THR A 361 -9.81 -2.70 23.13
C THR A 361 -8.57 -1.83 23.16
N ASP A 362 -7.44 -2.26 22.56
CA ASP A 362 -6.23 -1.43 22.52
C ASP A 362 -6.41 -0.20 21.61
N TRP A 363 -7.41 -0.21 20.72
CA TRP A 363 -7.72 0.83 19.74
C TRP A 363 -8.90 1.72 20.13
N ALA A 364 -9.67 1.28 21.13
CA ALA A 364 -10.87 1.95 21.63
C ALA A 364 -10.72 2.12 23.14
N GLY A 365 -11.54 1.44 23.96
CA GLY A 365 -11.74 1.80 25.37
C GLY A 365 -10.53 1.79 26.34
N ILE A 366 -9.32 1.41 25.95
CA ILE A 366 -8.07 1.60 26.72
C ILE A 366 -6.90 2.11 25.85
N ASP A 367 -7.21 2.79 24.76
CA ASP A 367 -6.27 3.32 23.74
C ASP A 367 -5.17 4.21 24.32
N ASP A 368 -5.46 5.03 25.34
CA ASP A 368 -4.48 5.81 26.14
C ASP A 368 -3.24 4.99 26.56
N ASN A 369 -3.40 3.69 26.77
CA ASN A 369 -2.32 2.81 27.24
C ASN A 369 -1.56 2.10 26.12
N TYR A 370 -2.04 2.21 24.88
CA TYR A 370 -1.57 1.44 23.74
C TYR A 370 -1.43 2.31 22.50
N ILE A 371 -2.52 2.48 21.76
CA ILE A 371 -2.51 3.15 20.46
C ILE A 371 -2.19 4.62 20.64
N ASP A 372 -2.82 5.30 21.61
CA ASP A 372 -2.59 6.72 21.86
C ASP A 372 -1.27 7.02 22.59
N ALA A 373 -0.58 5.97 23.08
CA ALA A 373 0.71 6.07 23.75
C ALA A 373 1.92 6.00 22.82
N SER A 374 1.71 6.07 21.50
CA SER A 374 2.75 5.90 20.47
C SER A 374 2.68 7.04 19.46
N ASP A 375 3.79 7.64 19.01
CA ASP A 375 3.76 8.65 17.95
C ASP A 375 3.29 8.07 16.60
N PHE A 376 3.71 6.84 16.27
CA PHE A 376 3.43 6.22 14.98
C PHE A 376 2.92 4.77 15.11
N VAL A 377 1.68 4.54 14.65
CA VAL A 377 1.03 3.24 14.63
C VAL A 377 0.87 2.70 13.21
N PHE A 378 1.17 1.42 13.02
CA PHE A 378 0.91 0.70 11.77
C PHE A 378 0.01 -0.51 12.02
N TYR A 379 -1.06 -0.62 11.23
CA TYR A 379 -1.92 -1.80 11.19
C TYR A 379 -1.90 -2.44 9.82
N THR A 380 -1.91 -3.78 9.78
CA THR A 380 -2.16 -4.54 8.54
C THR A 380 -3.08 -5.73 8.80
N GLY A 381 -4.15 -5.84 8.01
CA GLY A 381 -5.16 -6.88 8.19
C GLY A 381 -6.34 -6.71 7.25
N HIS A 382 -7.52 -7.19 7.66
CA HIS A 382 -8.74 -7.04 6.88
C HIS A 382 -9.52 -5.80 7.31
N GLY A 383 -10.29 -5.22 6.39
CA GLY A 383 -11.15 -4.08 6.67
C GLY A 383 -12.13 -3.80 5.55
N GLY A 384 -12.96 -2.80 5.76
CA GLY A 384 -13.93 -2.31 4.80
C GLY A 384 -14.15 -0.81 4.94
N VAL A 385 -15.21 -0.32 4.29
CA VAL A 385 -15.56 1.10 4.21
C VAL A 385 -15.67 1.76 5.59
N ASP A 386 -16.11 1.01 6.60
CA ASP A 386 -16.49 1.51 7.92
C ASP A 386 -15.62 1.00 9.07
N GLY A 387 -14.46 0.41 8.79
CA GLY A 387 -13.63 -0.14 9.86
C GLY A 387 -12.61 -1.20 9.45
N TRP A 388 -12.06 -1.87 10.47
CA TRP A 388 -11.14 -2.99 10.28
C TRP A 388 -11.28 -4.05 11.37
N GLN A 389 -10.81 -5.26 11.03
CA GLN A 389 -10.95 -6.43 11.86
C GLN A 389 -9.85 -6.51 12.93
N LEU A 390 -10.25 -6.76 14.17
CA LEU A 390 -9.36 -7.03 15.30
C LEU A 390 -9.89 -8.26 16.06
N PHE A 391 -9.39 -8.54 17.26
CA PHE A 391 -9.79 -9.68 18.06
C PHE A 391 -10.26 -9.31 19.47
N ASN A 392 -11.11 -10.17 20.04
CA ASN A 392 -11.50 -10.07 21.44
C ASN A 392 -10.39 -10.64 22.34
N ALA A 393 -9.99 -9.86 23.35
CA ALA A 393 -8.94 -10.25 24.30
C ALA A 393 -9.26 -11.50 25.13
N ASN A 394 -10.53 -11.90 25.21
CA ASN A 394 -10.96 -12.99 26.08
C ASN A 394 -10.95 -14.36 25.41
N ASP A 395 -11.31 -14.44 24.13
CA ASP A 395 -11.58 -15.70 23.43
C ASP A 395 -11.01 -15.75 22.00
N CYS A 396 -10.32 -14.70 21.54
CA CYS A 396 -9.82 -14.60 20.17
C CYS A 396 -10.93 -14.74 19.11
N SER A 397 -12.17 -14.33 19.44
CA SER A 397 -13.21 -14.14 18.43
C SER A 397 -12.93 -12.87 17.61
N PRO A 398 -13.17 -12.88 16.28
CA PRO A 398 -13.13 -11.68 15.46
C PRO A 398 -14.03 -10.56 16.01
N ARG A 399 -13.51 -9.34 15.99
CA ARG A 399 -14.19 -8.09 16.31
C ARG A 399 -14.03 -7.12 15.15
N TYR A 400 -14.93 -6.16 15.04
CA TYR A 400 -14.82 -5.12 14.02
C TYR A 400 -14.80 -3.74 14.67
N LEU A 401 -13.67 -3.04 14.52
CA LEU A 401 -13.52 -1.67 14.99
C LEU A 401 -14.27 -0.74 14.02
N THR A 402 -15.02 0.22 14.55
CA THR A 402 -15.75 1.22 13.74
C THR A 402 -15.43 2.63 14.22
N PRO A 403 -15.73 3.67 13.43
CA PRO A 403 -15.68 5.05 13.92
C PRO A 403 -16.52 5.27 15.19
N GLY A 404 -17.67 4.58 15.30
CA GLY A 404 -18.52 4.67 16.49
C GLY A 404 -17.93 4.03 17.74
N THR A 405 -16.92 3.17 17.61
CA THR A 405 -16.18 2.62 18.75
C THR A 405 -14.94 3.44 19.09
N THR A 406 -14.57 4.43 18.26
CA THR A 406 -13.32 5.22 18.36
C THR A 406 -13.57 6.72 18.49
N GLY A 407 -14.60 7.08 19.27
CA GLY A 407 -14.97 8.48 19.53
C GLY A 407 -16.27 8.88 18.85
N ASN A 408 -17.38 8.73 19.58
CA ASN A 408 -18.74 8.80 19.03
C ASN A 408 -19.21 10.18 18.52
N SER A 409 -18.46 11.27 18.65
CA SER A 409 -18.75 12.61 18.07
C SER A 409 -17.67 13.64 18.40
N PRO A 410 -17.46 14.68 17.56
CA PRO A 410 -16.78 15.92 17.95
C PRO A 410 -17.42 16.54 19.20
N GLY A 411 -16.62 16.93 20.19
CA GLY A 411 -17.04 17.47 21.50
C GLY A 411 -17.25 16.47 22.66
N MET A 412 -17.30 15.15 22.46
CA MET A 412 -17.24 14.17 23.57
C MET A 412 -15.79 13.77 23.85
N ARG A 413 -15.32 13.92 25.10
CA ARG A 413 -13.90 13.86 25.50
C ARG A 413 -13.33 12.47 25.76
N ASN A 414 -14.10 11.40 25.57
CA ASN A 414 -13.68 10.07 25.98
C ASN A 414 -13.53 9.21 24.72
N ASP A 415 -12.29 8.78 24.43
CA ASP A 415 -11.88 7.83 23.36
C ASP A 415 -11.68 8.47 21.97
N ARG A 416 -10.69 9.37 21.83
CA ARG A 416 -10.24 9.90 20.53
C ARG A 416 -8.72 9.83 20.45
N TRP A 417 -8.19 9.74 19.23
CA TRP A 417 -6.76 9.60 19.00
C TRP A 417 -6.02 10.95 18.95
N GLY A 418 -4.82 10.92 19.52
CA GLY A 418 -3.87 12.01 19.68
C GLY A 418 -4.02 12.83 20.96
N GLN A 419 -4.88 12.41 21.90
CA GLN A 419 -5.02 13.14 23.18
C GLN A 419 -3.75 13.03 24.03
N GLN A 420 -3.01 11.93 23.88
CA GLN A 420 -1.79 11.64 24.61
C GLN A 420 -0.52 11.88 23.80
N ASP A 421 -0.29 11.14 22.70
CA ASP A 421 0.95 11.25 21.91
C ASP A 421 0.83 10.72 20.46
N LEU A 422 -0.36 10.27 20.01
CA LEU A 422 -0.49 9.64 18.68
C LEU A 422 -0.68 10.64 17.55
N GLU A 423 0.32 10.68 16.67
CA GLU A 423 0.33 11.64 15.57
C GLU A 423 -0.06 10.97 14.25
N TRP A 424 0.44 9.76 13.99
CA TRP A 424 0.24 9.12 12.69
C TRP A 424 -0.23 7.67 12.82
N ILE A 425 -1.21 7.32 12.00
CA ILE A 425 -1.70 5.95 11.87
C ILE A 425 -1.68 5.55 10.39
N VAL A 426 -1.22 4.33 10.09
CA VAL A 426 -1.48 3.67 8.80
C VAL A 426 -2.34 2.45 9.03
N ILE A 427 -3.47 2.36 8.31
CA ILE A 427 -4.35 1.20 8.24
C ILE A 427 -4.19 0.55 6.87
N ALA A 428 -3.23 -0.37 6.76
CA ALA A 428 -3.03 -1.19 5.57
C ALA A 428 -4.08 -2.32 5.55
N ALA A 429 -5.30 -1.96 5.18
CA ALA A 429 -6.42 -2.88 5.00
C ALA A 429 -7.33 -2.39 3.87
N SER A 430 -8.23 -3.25 3.39
CA SER A 430 -9.15 -2.90 2.33
C SER A 430 -10.13 -1.80 2.75
N GLY A 431 -10.17 -0.69 2.02
CA GLY A 431 -11.27 0.29 2.06
C GLY A 431 -11.48 1.22 3.29
N PRO A 432 -10.65 1.33 4.35
CA PRO A 432 -10.99 2.22 5.47
C PRO A 432 -11.21 3.69 5.03
N LEU A 433 -10.54 4.13 3.97
CA LEU A 433 -10.70 5.47 3.39
C LEU A 433 -11.51 5.48 2.09
N GLU A 434 -12.36 4.47 1.86
CA GLU A 434 -13.26 4.44 0.70
C GLU A 434 -14.24 5.63 0.72
N ASP A 435 -14.53 6.20 -0.44
CA ASP A 435 -15.35 7.40 -0.63
C ASP A 435 -16.09 7.35 -1.98
N ASP A 436 -17.27 7.98 -2.05
CA ASP A 436 -18.13 8.01 -3.24
C ASP A 436 -17.45 8.65 -4.46
N ILE A 437 -16.41 9.49 -4.27
CA ILE A 437 -15.64 10.04 -5.39
C ILE A 437 -14.75 8.99 -6.07
N LEU A 438 -14.38 7.92 -5.35
CA LEU A 438 -13.55 6.83 -5.88
C LEU A 438 -14.42 5.78 -6.56
N SER A 439 -15.49 5.39 -5.88
CA SER A 439 -16.34 4.27 -6.26
C SER A 439 -17.73 4.39 -5.62
N ASN A 440 -18.76 3.93 -6.33
CA ASN A 440 -20.14 4.01 -5.85
C ASN A 440 -20.34 3.25 -4.54
N ASN A 441 -21.07 3.87 -3.60
CA ASN A 441 -21.34 3.36 -2.25
C ASN A 441 -20.12 3.35 -1.32
N GLY A 442 -19.07 4.12 -1.66
CA GLY A 442 -17.94 4.37 -0.79
C GLY A 442 -18.28 5.30 0.38
N GLY A 443 -19.36 6.08 0.30
CA GLY A 443 -19.79 7.02 1.34
C GLY A 443 -18.88 8.24 1.44
N ASN A 444 -18.79 8.85 2.63
CA ASN A 444 -17.97 10.04 2.86
C ASN A 444 -16.91 9.75 3.94
N ALA A 445 -15.65 9.57 3.51
CA ALA A 445 -14.55 9.24 4.41
C ALA A 445 -14.25 10.36 5.42
N LEU A 446 -14.38 11.62 5.00
CA LEU A 446 -14.13 12.79 5.85
C LEU A 446 -15.13 12.81 7.01
N ASN A 447 -16.42 12.68 6.74
CA ASN A 447 -17.45 12.62 7.78
C ASN A 447 -17.30 11.39 8.70
N ARG A 448 -16.96 10.25 8.10
CA ARG A 448 -16.85 8.98 8.81
C ARG A 448 -15.77 9.02 9.88
N TRP A 449 -14.61 9.58 9.55
CA TRP A 449 -13.43 9.57 10.42
C TRP A 449 -13.17 10.91 11.11
N ASP A 450 -13.99 11.94 10.88
CA ASP A 450 -13.85 13.26 11.51
C ASP A 450 -13.72 13.19 13.05
N GLY A 451 -14.47 12.26 13.66
CA GLY A 451 -14.58 12.11 15.10
C GLY A 451 -13.34 11.60 15.82
N ILE A 452 -12.36 11.00 15.11
CA ILE A 452 -11.19 10.37 15.73
C ILE A 452 -10.07 11.37 16.04
N PHE A 453 -10.09 12.56 15.44
CA PHE A 453 -9.00 13.53 15.50
C PHE A 453 -9.10 14.42 16.75
N ASP A 454 -8.25 14.17 17.75
CA ASP A 454 -8.10 15.00 18.97
C ASP A 454 -6.64 15.19 19.34
N GLY A 455 -5.86 15.61 18.35
CA GLY A 455 -4.40 15.64 18.40
C GLY A 455 -3.78 14.76 17.33
N LEU A 456 -4.52 13.78 16.77
CA LEU A 456 -4.03 13.00 15.64
C LEU A 456 -3.71 13.92 14.46
N HIS A 457 -2.57 13.70 13.81
CA HIS A 457 -2.17 14.46 12.63
C HIS A 457 -2.74 13.83 11.36
N THR A 458 -2.56 12.51 11.18
CA THR A 458 -2.91 11.85 9.92
C THR A 458 -3.36 10.40 10.11
N LEU A 459 -4.46 10.05 9.45
CA LEU A 459 -4.91 8.68 9.20
C LEU A 459 -4.62 8.32 7.73
N MET A 460 -3.72 7.39 7.51
CA MET A 460 -3.41 6.82 6.20
C MET A 460 -4.06 5.44 6.03
N GLY A 461 -4.44 5.08 4.82
CA GLY A 461 -5.05 3.79 4.52
C GLY A 461 -5.33 3.61 3.04
N TYR A 462 -6.27 2.72 2.71
CA TYR A 462 -6.70 2.50 1.32
C TYR A 462 -8.16 2.87 1.11
N GLY A 463 -8.49 3.33 -0.09
CA GLY A 463 -9.86 3.53 -0.58
C GLY A 463 -10.20 2.52 -1.67
N ALA A 464 -9.82 1.25 -1.45
CA ALA A 464 -10.13 0.11 -2.31
C ALA A 464 -9.78 -1.21 -1.61
N ALA A 465 -10.17 -2.36 -2.18
CA ALA A 465 -9.60 -3.66 -1.81
C ALA A 465 -8.13 -3.75 -2.19
N THR A 466 -7.32 -4.40 -1.36
CA THR A 466 -5.86 -4.52 -1.55
C THR A 466 -5.41 -5.96 -1.46
N PHE A 467 -4.25 -6.25 -2.04
CA PHE A 467 -3.59 -7.56 -1.91
C PHE A 467 -2.90 -7.67 -0.57
N ASP A 468 -2.79 -8.88 -0.02
CA ASP A 468 -1.88 -9.14 1.11
C ASP A 468 -0.42 -8.98 0.65
N THR A 469 0.37 -8.16 1.36
CA THR A 469 1.76 -7.86 0.97
C THR A 469 2.68 -7.83 2.19
N GLU A 470 3.98 -7.98 1.94
CA GLU A 470 5.01 -8.11 2.99
C GLU A 470 5.78 -6.80 3.28
N TYR A 471 5.62 -5.74 2.48
CA TYR A 471 6.64 -4.68 2.40
C TYR A 471 6.17 -3.25 2.67
N GLU A 472 4.87 -2.99 2.81
CA GLU A 472 4.32 -1.62 2.95
C GLU A 472 4.93 -0.88 4.14
N GLY A 473 4.91 -1.52 5.32
CA GLY A 473 5.43 -1.01 6.57
C GLY A 473 6.94 -0.76 6.54
N GLN A 474 7.72 -1.64 5.91
CA GLN A 474 9.15 -1.40 5.72
C GLN A 474 9.38 -0.18 4.81
N ARG A 475 8.62 -0.09 3.71
CA ARG A 475 8.85 0.88 2.64
C ARG A 475 8.46 2.30 3.04
N ILE A 476 7.36 2.48 3.77
CA ILE A 476 6.98 3.79 4.31
C ILE A 476 8.06 4.31 5.27
N VAL A 477 8.56 3.47 6.18
CA VAL A 477 9.61 3.88 7.12
C VAL A 477 10.91 4.18 6.40
N GLN A 478 11.27 3.37 5.39
CA GLN A 478 12.43 3.65 4.54
C GLN A 478 12.35 5.05 3.92
N TYR A 479 11.23 5.38 3.27
CA TYR A 479 11.05 6.66 2.57
C TYR A 479 10.96 7.85 3.52
N ALA A 480 10.29 7.69 4.66
CA ALA A 480 10.20 8.74 5.65
C ALA A 480 11.59 9.06 6.26
N ARG A 481 12.42 8.03 6.51
CA ARG A 481 13.81 8.21 6.96
C ARG A 481 14.74 8.84 5.91
N GLU A 482 14.33 8.83 4.66
CA GLU A 482 15.03 9.49 3.55
C GLU A 482 14.58 10.95 3.37
N GLY A 483 13.73 11.44 4.28
CA GLY A 483 13.27 12.82 4.32
C GLY A 483 12.05 13.10 3.45
N GLN A 484 11.29 12.07 3.03
CA GLN A 484 9.95 12.28 2.49
C GLN A 484 8.96 12.59 3.62
N THR A 485 7.92 13.36 3.31
CA THR A 485 6.77 13.49 4.21
C THR A 485 6.11 12.12 4.38
N LEU A 486 5.44 11.89 5.52
CA LEU A 486 4.83 10.60 5.82
C LEU A 486 3.74 10.22 4.81
N ILE A 487 2.93 11.19 4.38
CA ILE A 487 1.92 10.99 3.34
C ILE A 487 2.56 10.60 2.00
N ASN A 488 3.62 11.29 1.57
CA ASN A 488 4.30 10.96 0.32
C ASN A 488 5.00 9.60 0.40
N ALA A 489 5.58 9.27 1.55
CA ALA A 489 6.18 7.97 1.81
C ALA A 489 5.13 6.85 1.72
N TRP A 490 3.93 7.06 2.26
CA TRP A 490 2.81 6.12 2.17
C TRP A 490 2.33 5.94 0.73
N PHE A 491 2.03 7.04 0.04
CA PHE A 491 1.58 7.03 -1.35
C PHE A 491 2.57 6.33 -2.27
N ARG A 492 3.86 6.64 -2.15
CA ARG A 492 4.90 5.99 -2.93
C ARG A 492 5.00 4.49 -2.60
N ALA A 493 5.00 4.13 -1.31
CA ALA A 493 5.05 2.72 -0.90
C ALA A 493 3.86 1.93 -1.48
N ALA A 494 2.65 2.48 -1.38
CA ALA A 494 1.45 1.87 -1.94
C ALA A 494 1.52 1.73 -3.48
N GLN A 495 1.89 2.79 -4.20
CA GLN A 495 2.06 2.77 -5.66
C GLN A 495 3.09 1.73 -6.12
N GLU A 496 4.17 1.54 -5.37
CA GLU A 496 5.20 0.55 -5.71
C GLU A 496 4.79 -0.89 -5.35
N ILE A 497 3.94 -1.10 -4.34
CA ILE A 497 3.61 -2.44 -3.83
C ILE A 497 2.27 -2.97 -4.33
N GLN A 498 1.18 -2.20 -4.24
CA GLN A 498 -0.17 -2.64 -4.62
C GLN A 498 -0.39 -2.57 -6.13
N PRO A 499 -0.95 -3.60 -6.79
CA PRO A 499 -1.26 -3.50 -8.21
C PRO A 499 -2.30 -2.41 -8.47
N SER A 500 -2.30 -1.87 -9.69
CA SER A 500 -3.21 -0.80 -10.09
C SER A 500 -4.67 -1.22 -10.14
N ASN A 501 -4.92 -2.48 -10.49
CA ASN A 501 -6.25 -3.06 -10.58
C ASN A 501 -6.38 -4.25 -9.62
N ASN A 502 -7.47 -4.30 -8.87
CA ASN A 502 -7.77 -5.33 -7.90
C ASN A 502 -8.94 -6.23 -8.28
N GLY A 503 -9.48 -6.13 -9.49
CA GLY A 503 -10.58 -6.94 -10.02
C GLY A 503 -11.84 -7.00 -9.16
N CYS A 504 -12.00 -6.09 -8.20
CA CYS A 504 -13.20 -5.95 -7.40
C CYS A 504 -14.14 -4.94 -8.08
N GLU A 505 -15.43 -5.13 -7.87
CA GLU A 505 -16.45 -4.15 -8.21
C GLU A 505 -16.58 -3.08 -7.11
N ALA A 506 -17.36 -2.04 -7.39
CA ALA A 506 -17.74 -1.04 -6.41
C ALA A 506 -18.34 -1.66 -5.12
N PRO A 507 -18.05 -1.12 -3.94
CA PRO A 507 -17.22 0.07 -3.71
C PRO A 507 -15.72 -0.20 -3.80
N TYR A 508 -15.27 -1.45 -3.75
CA TYR A 508 -13.87 -1.76 -3.44
C TYR A 508 -12.92 -1.81 -4.64
N GLY A 509 -13.28 -1.31 -5.82
CA GLY A 509 -12.45 -1.38 -7.02
C GLY A 509 -13.12 -0.77 -8.26
N PRO A 510 -12.54 -0.99 -9.47
CA PRO A 510 -11.40 -1.87 -9.73
C PRO A 510 -10.03 -1.24 -9.46
N THR A 511 -9.92 0.10 -9.42
CA THR A 511 -8.65 0.79 -9.19
C THR A 511 -8.29 0.78 -7.71
N VAL A 512 -7.03 0.49 -7.38
CA VAL A 512 -6.54 0.61 -6.00
C VAL A 512 -6.13 2.05 -5.72
N TYR A 513 -6.66 2.63 -4.64
CA TYR A 513 -6.30 3.96 -4.16
C TYR A 513 -5.66 3.91 -2.77
N ALA A 514 -4.50 4.56 -2.62
CA ALA A 514 -3.96 4.90 -1.30
C ALA A 514 -4.53 6.25 -0.86
N GLY A 515 -5.04 6.32 0.36
CA GLY A 515 -5.63 7.51 0.95
C GLY A 515 -4.81 8.05 2.13
N ALA A 516 -4.87 9.35 2.34
CA ALA A 516 -4.39 10.02 3.55
C ALA A 516 -5.37 11.12 3.95
N LEU A 517 -5.87 11.02 5.17
CA LEU A 517 -6.81 11.94 5.81
C LEU A 517 -6.08 12.70 6.92
N TRP A 518 -6.18 14.03 6.94
CA TRP A 518 -5.54 14.87 7.95
C TRP A 518 -6.44 16.06 8.32
N VAL A 519 -6.20 16.62 9.50
CA VAL A 519 -6.89 17.82 9.99
C VAL A 519 -5.89 18.95 10.16
N GLY A 520 -6.35 20.19 10.12
CA GLY A 520 -5.45 21.33 10.36
C GLY A 520 -6.16 22.64 10.63
N ASN A 521 -5.34 23.67 10.83
CA ASN A 521 -5.78 25.03 11.09
C ASN A 521 -5.19 25.96 10.03
N GLU A 522 -6.05 26.73 9.36
CA GLU A 522 -5.60 27.76 8.41
C GLU A 522 -4.55 28.69 9.04
N GLY A 523 -3.43 28.90 8.34
CA GLY A 523 -2.33 29.75 8.79
C GLY A 523 -1.34 29.08 9.76
N GLN A 524 -1.53 27.80 10.11
CA GLN A 524 -0.55 26.99 10.85
C GLN A 524 0.22 26.04 9.92
N PRO A 525 1.38 25.50 10.35
CA PRO A 525 1.99 24.35 9.68
C PRO A 525 0.97 23.23 9.50
N ASP A 526 0.85 22.74 8.28
CA ASP A 526 -0.15 21.75 7.89
C ASP A 526 0.41 20.34 8.08
N PRO A 527 -0.26 19.44 8.85
CA PRO A 527 0.15 18.05 9.06
C PRO A 527 0.38 17.25 7.77
N PHE A 528 -0.18 17.68 6.65
CA PHE A 528 0.17 17.15 5.33
C PHE A 528 1.69 17.13 5.06
N ASN A 529 2.43 18.09 5.63
CA ASN A 529 3.87 18.25 5.44
C ASN A 529 4.72 17.61 6.55
N ASP A 530 4.11 16.76 7.38
CA ASP A 530 4.82 16.07 8.44
C ASP A 530 5.85 15.10 7.90
N HIS A 531 6.99 15.08 8.56
CA HIS A 531 8.04 14.10 8.37
C HIS A 531 8.10 13.19 9.59
N LEU A 532 8.71 12.03 9.42
CA LEU A 532 9.06 11.20 10.57
C LEU A 532 9.94 12.01 11.54
N TRP A 533 9.69 11.89 12.85
CA TRP A 533 10.50 12.57 13.85
C TRP A 533 12.01 12.33 13.64
N GLY A 534 12.79 13.41 13.67
CA GLY A 534 14.23 13.39 13.39
C GLY A 534 14.62 13.47 11.91
N TYR A 535 13.65 13.45 10.99
CA TYR A 535 13.88 13.44 9.53
C TYR A 535 13.23 14.61 8.78
N GLY A 536 12.65 15.58 9.50
CA GLY A 536 12.13 16.82 8.94
C GLY A 536 11.27 17.58 9.95
N SER A 537 10.39 18.45 9.45
CA SER A 537 9.44 19.18 10.27
C SER A 537 8.20 18.35 10.58
N VAL A 538 7.66 18.56 11.77
CA VAL A 538 6.35 18.05 12.20
C VAL A 538 5.53 19.26 12.65
N ALA A 539 4.26 19.30 12.26
CA ALA A 539 3.31 20.30 12.69
C ALA A 539 3.11 20.24 14.22
N ALA A 540 2.46 21.26 14.78
CA ALA A 540 1.97 21.15 16.14
C ALA A 540 0.62 20.42 16.14
N ASP A 541 0.30 19.76 17.25
CA ASP A 541 -0.94 19.01 17.45
C ASP A 541 -2.14 19.88 17.04
N PRO A 542 -2.99 19.39 16.11
CA PRO A 542 -4.13 20.14 15.62
C PRO A 542 -5.25 20.14 16.66
N ILE A 543 -5.17 21.09 17.59
CA ILE A 543 -6.22 21.38 18.57
C ILE A 543 -7.31 22.22 17.91
N ASP A 544 -8.57 21.79 18.05
CA ASP A 544 -9.75 22.44 17.46
C ASP A 544 -9.59 22.78 15.96
N PRO A 545 -9.25 21.81 15.09
CA PRO A 545 -8.92 22.11 13.69
C PRO A 545 -10.15 22.63 12.94
N ASN A 546 -9.93 23.54 11.99
CA ASN A 546 -11.00 24.19 11.24
C ASN A 546 -11.27 23.58 9.86
N TYR A 547 -10.42 22.66 9.39
CA TYR A 547 -10.67 21.83 8.22
C TYR A 547 -10.22 20.38 8.45
N ILE A 548 -10.78 19.49 7.63
CA ILE A 548 -10.32 18.13 7.41
C ILE A 548 -10.17 17.91 5.91
N SER A 549 -9.09 17.26 5.49
CA SER A 549 -8.80 16.97 4.09
C SER A 549 -8.43 15.51 3.91
N CYS A 550 -8.83 14.93 2.78
CA CYS A 550 -8.39 13.61 2.37
C CYS A 550 -7.85 13.68 0.94
N MET A 551 -6.73 13.00 0.69
CA MET A 551 -6.16 12.84 -0.63
C MET A 551 -6.09 11.36 -0.98
N TRP A 552 -6.46 11.02 -2.21
CA TRP A 552 -6.37 9.66 -2.73
C TRP A 552 -5.53 9.64 -3.99
N VAL A 553 -4.58 8.72 -4.06
CA VAL A 553 -3.71 8.54 -5.21
C VAL A 553 -3.86 7.11 -5.76
N PRO A 554 -4.02 6.93 -7.07
CA PRO A 554 -4.09 5.60 -7.67
C PRO A 554 -2.73 4.88 -7.61
N CYS A 555 -2.74 3.58 -7.30
CA CYS A 555 -1.54 2.75 -7.11
C CYS A 555 -0.78 2.43 -8.41
#